data_AF-A0A368P008-F1
#
_entry.id   AF-A0A368P008-F1
#
_cell.length_a   1.000
_cell.length_b   1.000
_cell.length_c   1.000
_cell.angle_alpha   90.00
_cell.angle_beta   90.00
_cell.angle_gamma   90.00
#
_symmetry.space_group_name_H-M   'P 1'
#
loop_
_entity.id
_entity.type
_entity.pdbx_description
1 polymer ?
#
loop_
_entity_poly.entity_id
_entity_poly.type
_entity_poly.pdbx_seq_one_letter_code
_entity_poly.pdbx_strand_id
1 'polypeptide(L)'
;MTIQAKVHATDVPTVGDSVPRDAQGAREIGFELPDIYNASAILFDNLARGRADHVAVTGPAGTRTYAELCAEACRFGNALLGAELTSGDRVLLFLDCWFPRGTEPVRRIISIEN
;
A
#
# COMPACT_ATOMS: atom_id res chain seq x y z
N MET A 1 17.08 -7.84 2.58
CA MET A 1 16.56 -6.59 2.00
C MET A 1 16.81 -5.49 3.01
N THR A 2 17.55 -4.46 2.62
CA THR A 2 17.96 -3.38 3.52
C THR A 2 17.01 -2.21 3.30
N ILE A 3 16.19 -1.87 4.29
CA ILE A 3 15.44 -0.61 4.28
C ILE A 3 16.38 0.48 4.80
N GLN A 4 16.62 1.50 3.97
CA GLN A 4 17.29 2.72 4.39
C GLN A 4 16.20 3.75 4.68
N ALA A 5 15.80 3.87 5.94
CA ALA A 5 14.89 4.91 6.38
C ALA A 5 15.69 6.15 6.77
N LYS A 6 15.39 7.29 6.15
CA LYS A 6 15.94 8.59 6.54
C LYS A 6 14.80 9.47 7.00
N VAL A 7 14.53 9.45 8.31
CA VAL A 7 13.55 10.33 8.95
C VAL A 7 14.00 11.78 8.72
N HIS A 8 13.22 12.54 7.96
CA HIS A 8 13.38 13.99 7.89
C HIS A 8 12.47 14.60 8.95
N ALA A 9 13.08 15.08 10.04
CA ALA A 9 12.39 16.00 10.92
C ALA A 9 12.12 17.28 10.12
N THR A 10 10.85 17.50 9.80
CA THR A 10 10.40 18.73 9.18
C THR A 10 9.11 19.15 9.86
N ASP A 11 8.97 20.44 10.10
CA ASP A 11 7.71 21.11 10.44
C ASP A 11 6.80 21.06 9.20
N VAL A 12 6.42 19.84 8.79
CA VAL A 12 5.61 19.60 7.60
C VAL A 12 4.18 19.97 7.99
N PRO A 13 3.53 20.95 7.31
CA PRO A 13 2.12 21.20 7.54
C PRO A 13 1.36 19.89 7.36
N THR A 14 0.39 19.63 8.25
CA THR A 14 -0.51 18.48 8.12
C THR A 14 -1.09 18.45 6.72
N VAL A 15 -0.62 17.51 5.90
CA VAL A 15 -1.16 17.27 4.56
C VAL A 15 -2.55 16.70 4.77
N GLY A 16 -3.59 17.51 4.57
CA GLY A 16 -4.97 17.05 4.71
C GLY A 16 -5.29 16.01 3.63
N ASP A 17 -6.02 14.96 4.02
CA ASP A 17 -6.68 14.10 3.04
C ASP A 17 -7.64 14.97 2.22
N SER A 18 -7.40 15.01 0.91
CA SER A 18 -8.22 15.82 -0.02
C SER A 18 -9.50 15.12 -0.44
N VAL A 19 -9.72 13.88 -0.01
CA VAL A 19 -10.88 13.05 -0.35
C VAL A 19 -11.74 12.80 0.89
N PRO A 20 -12.84 13.54 1.08
CA PRO A 20 -13.77 13.30 2.17
C PRO A 20 -14.36 11.88 2.10
N ARG A 21 -14.61 11.26 3.26
CA ARG A 21 -15.25 9.93 3.35
C ARG A 21 -16.61 9.87 2.65
N ASP A 22 -17.34 10.99 2.62
CA ASP A 22 -18.65 11.14 1.97
C ASP A 22 -18.57 11.77 0.57
N ALA A 23 -17.41 11.69 -0.11
CA ALA A 23 -17.24 12.23 -1.46
C ALA A 23 -18.38 11.79 -2.40
N GLN A 24 -18.71 12.62 -3.38
CA GLN A 24 -19.83 12.39 -4.30
C GLN A 24 -19.79 10.97 -4.90
N GLY A 25 -18.62 10.52 -5.36
CA GLY A 25 -18.46 9.18 -5.92
C GLY A 25 -18.76 8.04 -4.94
N ALA A 26 -18.48 8.22 -3.64
CA ALA A 26 -18.82 7.22 -2.61
C ALA A 26 -20.33 7.12 -2.41
N ARG A 27 -21.03 8.27 -2.38
CA ARG A 27 -22.51 8.32 -2.28
C ARG A 27 -23.20 7.69 -3.48
N GLU A 28 -22.70 7.94 -4.69
CA GLU A 28 -23.29 7.44 -5.94
C GLU A 28 -23.33 5.90 -6.01
N ILE A 29 -22.33 5.22 -5.44
CA ILE A 29 -22.23 3.76 -5.44
C ILE A 29 -22.64 3.12 -4.11
N GLY A 30 -23.07 3.92 -3.12
CA GLY A 30 -23.38 3.44 -1.77
C GLY A 30 -22.17 2.83 -1.06
N PHE A 31 -20.97 3.35 -1.31
CA PHE A 31 -19.75 2.88 -0.65
C PHE A 31 -19.59 3.53 0.72
N GLU A 32 -19.52 2.71 1.77
CA GLU A 32 -19.26 3.14 3.14
C GLU A 32 -18.02 2.43 3.68
N LEU A 33 -17.11 3.18 4.31
CA LEU A 33 -15.92 2.65 4.93
C LEU A 33 -16.10 2.62 6.46
N PRO A 34 -15.96 1.45 7.12
CA PRO A 34 -16.03 1.36 8.57
C PRO A 34 -15.01 2.24 9.29
N ASP A 35 -15.30 2.61 10.54
CA ASP A 35 -14.38 3.36 11.40
C ASP A 35 -13.08 2.58 11.68
N ILE A 36 -13.18 1.25 11.78
CA ILE A 36 -12.04 0.34 11.93
C ILE A 36 -11.87 -0.41 10.62
N TYR A 37 -10.85 -0.03 9.86
CA TYR A 37 -10.54 -0.61 8.57
C TYR A 37 -9.02 -0.83 8.42
N ASN A 38 -8.63 -1.95 7.83
CA ASN A 38 -7.25 -2.22 7.44
C ASN A 38 -7.25 -2.66 5.98
N ALA A 39 -6.69 -1.84 5.09
CA ALA A 39 -6.62 -2.15 3.66
C ALA A 39 -5.87 -3.45 3.37
N SER A 40 -4.88 -3.83 4.19
CA SER A 40 -4.14 -5.08 4.03
C SER A 40 -4.93 -6.33 4.44
N ALA A 41 -6.08 -6.18 5.11
CA ALA A 41 -6.93 -7.31 5.50
C ALA A 41 -7.32 -8.17 4.29
N ILE A 42 -7.52 -7.56 3.11
CA ILE A 42 -7.83 -8.27 1.87
C ILE A 42 -6.79 -9.35 1.52
N LEU A 43 -5.51 -9.13 1.88
CA LEU A 43 -4.42 -10.07 1.63
C LEU A 43 -4.48 -11.24 2.62
N PHE A 44 -4.62 -10.95 3.91
CA PHE A 44 -4.61 -11.96 4.98
C PHE A 44 -5.90 -12.76 5.09
N ASP A 45 -7.06 -12.16 4.79
CA ASP A 45 -8.35 -12.85 4.79
C ASP A 45 -8.39 -13.99 3.77
N ASN A 46 -7.66 -13.86 2.67
CA ASN A 46 -7.54 -14.94 1.69
C ASN A 46 -6.74 -16.13 2.26
N LEU A 47 -5.75 -15.90 3.12
CA LEU A 47 -5.08 -16.99 3.83
C LEU A 47 -6.03 -17.69 4.80
N ALA A 48 -6.79 -16.92 5.59
CA ALA A 48 -7.78 -17.47 6.51
C ALA A 48 -8.86 -18.30 5.80
N ARG A 49 -9.17 -17.96 4.56
CA ARG A 49 -10.11 -18.69 3.67
C ARG A 49 -9.48 -19.90 2.96
N GLY A 50 -8.23 -20.26 3.26
CA GLY A 50 -7.54 -21.40 2.66
C GLY A 50 -7.12 -21.18 1.20
N ARG A 51 -7.04 -19.93 0.74
CA ARG A 51 -6.68 -19.59 -0.65
C ARG A 51 -5.20 -19.26 -0.81
N ALA A 52 -4.36 -19.82 0.06
CA ALA A 52 -2.94 -19.51 0.14
C ALA A 52 -2.22 -19.76 -1.20
N ASP A 53 -2.57 -20.85 -1.88
CA ASP A 53 -1.96 -21.26 -3.16
C ASP A 53 -2.56 -20.57 -4.39
N HIS A 54 -3.61 -19.75 -4.22
CA HIS A 54 -4.18 -19.01 -5.33
C HIS A 54 -3.26 -17.86 -5.73
N VAL A 55 -3.22 -17.60 -7.04
CA VAL A 55 -2.52 -16.45 -7.60
C VAL A 55 -3.17 -15.15 -7.10
N ALA A 56 -2.36 -14.29 -6.48
CA ALA A 56 -2.77 -12.97 -6.00
C ALA A 56 -2.39 -11.86 -6.99
N VAL A 57 -1.16 -11.92 -7.53
CA VAL A 57 -0.63 -10.92 -8.47
C VAL A 57 0.09 -11.63 -9.62
N THR A 58 -0.11 -11.13 -10.83
CA THR A 58 0.60 -11.55 -12.03
C THR A 58 1.16 -10.32 -12.75
N GLY A 59 2.41 -10.39 -13.20
CA GLY A 59 3.05 -9.29 -13.91
C GLY A 59 4.31 -9.71 -14.66
N PRO A 60 5.05 -8.76 -15.24
CA PRO A 60 6.28 -9.03 -15.99
C PRO A 60 7.37 -9.74 -15.16
N ALA A 61 7.38 -9.52 -13.84
CA ALA A 61 8.27 -10.18 -12.89
C ALA A 61 7.79 -11.60 -12.48
N GLY A 62 6.74 -12.11 -13.13
CA GLY A 62 6.13 -13.41 -12.87
C GLY A 62 4.87 -13.33 -12.02
N THR A 63 4.50 -14.48 -11.48
CA THR A 63 3.28 -14.69 -10.70
C THR A 63 3.64 -14.88 -9.23
N ARG A 64 2.77 -14.40 -8.32
CA ARG A 64 2.87 -14.63 -6.89
C ARG A 64 1.54 -15.12 -6.31
N THR A 65 1.61 -16.10 -5.42
CA THR A 65 0.45 -16.57 -4.67
C THR A 65 0.12 -15.65 -3.49
N TYR A 66 -1.06 -15.81 -2.90
CA TYR A 66 -1.40 -15.11 -1.65
C TYR A 66 -0.40 -15.40 -0.53
N ALA A 67 0.04 -16.66 -0.39
CA ALA A 67 1.03 -17.04 0.63
C ALA A 67 2.35 -16.28 0.48
N GLU A 68 2.89 -16.26 -0.74
CA GLU A 68 4.15 -15.59 -1.07
C GLU A 68 4.04 -14.07 -0.85
N LEU A 69 2.95 -13.47 -1.34
CA LEU A 69 2.72 -12.03 -1.21
C LEU A 69 2.52 -11.61 0.25
N CYS A 70 1.82 -12.40 1.06
CA CYS A 70 1.69 -12.17 2.49
C CYS A 70 3.05 -12.20 3.19
N ALA A 71 3.87 -13.21 2.90
CA ALA A 71 5.20 -13.33 3.49
C ALA A 71 6.09 -12.13 3.13
N GLU A 72 6.01 -11.64 1.89
CA GLU A 72 6.68 -10.43 1.46
C GLU A 72 6.18 -9.19 2.20
N ALA A 73 4.86 -8.98 2.25
CA ALA A 73 4.25 -7.86 2.96
C ALA A 73 4.64 -7.84 4.45
N CYS A 74 4.65 -8.99 5.13
CA CYS A 74 5.11 -9.10 6.52
C CYS A 74 6.58 -8.72 6.69
N ARG A 75 7.46 -9.06 5.74
CA ARG A 75 8.87 -8.64 5.78
C ARG A 75 9.01 -7.11 5.67
N PHE A 76 8.24 -6.47 4.79
CA PHE A 76 8.20 -5.00 4.72
C PHE A 76 7.64 -4.38 5.99
N GLY A 77 6.52 -4.90 6.52
CA GLY A 77 5.91 -4.40 7.75
C GLY A 77 6.86 -4.47 8.95
N ASN A 78 7.54 -5.59 9.15
CA ASN A 78 8.54 -5.74 10.21
C ASN A 78 9.72 -4.80 10.03
N ALA A 79 10.13 -4.53 8.79
CA ALA A 79 11.22 -3.60 8.52
C ALA A 79 10.80 -2.13 8.74
N LEU A 80 9.54 -1.76 8.50
CA LEU A 80 8.99 -0.45 8.88
C LEU A 80 8.90 -0.29 10.40
N LEU A 81 8.46 -1.33 11.12
CA LEU A 81 8.50 -1.35 12.58
C LEU A 81 9.92 -1.22 13.12
N GLY A 82 10.89 -1.89 12.48
CA GLY A 82 12.31 -1.77 12.83
C GLY A 82 12.92 -0.40 12.52
N ALA A 83 12.25 0.42 11.69
CA ALA A 83 12.58 1.81 11.45
C ALA A 83 11.78 2.79 12.34
N GLU A 84 11.12 2.27 13.38
CA GLU A 84 10.38 3.01 14.40
C GLU A 84 9.15 3.78 13.88
N LEU A 85 8.58 3.36 12.74
CA LEU A 85 7.32 3.93 12.25
C LEU A 85 6.13 3.46 13.09
N THR A 86 5.21 4.40 13.31
CA THR A 86 3.97 4.24 14.05
C THR A 86 2.75 4.46 13.15
N SER A 87 1.56 4.13 13.66
CA SER A 87 0.32 4.37 12.92
C SER A 87 0.10 5.86 12.71
N GLY A 88 -0.19 6.26 11.46
CA GLY A 88 -0.34 7.67 11.07
C GLY A 88 0.92 8.28 10.45
N ASP A 89 2.07 7.61 10.55
CA ASP A 89 3.28 8.06 9.89
C ASP A 89 3.19 7.88 8.37
N ARG A 90 3.76 8.84 7.64
CA ARG A 90 3.72 8.86 6.17
C ARG A 90 5.01 8.30 5.60
N VAL A 91 4.86 7.38 4.66
CA VAL A 91 5.99 6.77 3.93
C VAL A 91 5.94 7.21 2.47
N LEU A 92 6.99 7.88 2.01
CA LEU A 92 7.15 8.17 0.59
C LEU A 92 7.68 6.93 -0.13
N LEU A 93 6.88 6.35 -1.03
CA LEU A 93 7.31 5.23 -1.87
C LEU A 93 7.73 5.75 -3.24
N PHE A 94 9.03 5.61 -3.56
CA PHE A 94 9.55 5.83 -4.90
C PHE A 94 9.70 4.49 -5.60
N LEU A 95 8.76 4.15 -6.47
CA LEU A 95 8.71 2.89 -7.20
C LEU A 95 9.04 3.13 -8.67
N ASP A 96 9.88 2.29 -9.24
CA ASP A 96 10.07 2.18 -10.68
C ASP A 96 8.98 1.30 -11.27
N CYS A 97 7.81 1.88 -11.57
CA CYS A 97 6.82 1.17 -12.37
C CYS A 97 7.36 1.05 -13.82
N TRP A 98 8.11 -0.01 -14.11
CA TRP A 98 8.54 -0.31 -15.47
C TRP A 98 7.30 -0.68 -16.30
N PHE A 99 6.89 0.23 -17.18
CA PHE A 99 5.96 -0.05 -18.28
C PHE A 99 6.78 -0.10 -19.58
N PRO A 100 6.95 -1.24 -20.26
CA PRO A 100 7.62 -1.25 -21.55
C PRO A 100 6.59 -0.91 -22.61
N ARG A 101 6.37 0.37 -22.91
CA ARG A 101 6.11 0.90 -24.26
C ARG A 101 6.49 2.37 -24.27
N GLY A 102 7.39 2.73 -25.18
CA GLY A 102 7.96 4.07 -25.26
C GLY A 102 6.89 5.16 -25.33
N THR A 103 6.87 6.03 -24.33
CA THR A 103 6.63 7.48 -24.38
C THR A 103 6.69 8.02 -22.94
N GLU A 104 7.60 8.97 -22.72
CA GLU A 104 7.74 9.94 -21.62
C GLU A 104 7.59 9.51 -20.12
N PRO A 105 8.52 9.89 -19.23
CA PRO A 105 8.47 9.57 -17.81
C PRO A 105 7.41 10.40 -17.07
N VAL A 106 6.23 9.83 -16.86
CA VAL A 106 5.24 10.34 -15.90
C VAL A 106 5.67 9.95 -14.48
N ARG A 107 6.26 10.90 -13.74
CA ARG A 107 6.47 10.78 -12.28
C ARG A 107 5.10 10.64 -11.60
N ARG A 108 4.77 9.44 -11.11
CA ARG A 108 3.57 9.22 -10.29
C ARG A 108 4.00 8.90 -8.87
N ILE A 109 3.77 9.85 -7.96
CA ILE A 109 3.87 9.62 -6.52
C ILE A 109 2.60 8.87 -6.12
N ILE A 110 2.73 7.66 -5.58
CA ILE A 110 1.61 6.95 -4.95
C ILE A 110 1.70 7.28 -3.46
N SER A 111 0.83 8.17 -2.99
CA SER A 111 0.56 8.35 -1.56
C SER A 111 -0.39 7.24 -1.15
N ILE A 112 0.02 6.38 -0.21
CA ILE A 112 -0.89 5.44 0.46
C ILE A 112 -1.33 6.15 1.73
N GLU A 113 -2.59 6.58 1.78
CA GLU A 113 -3.20 7.26 2.92
C GLU A 113 -4.39 6.43 3.44
N ASN A 114 -4.64 6.51 4.75
CA ASN A 114 -5.58 5.70 5.52
C ASN A 114 -6.79 6.53 5.97
#